data_AF-A0A3B8YQP0-F1
#
_entry.id   AF-A0A3B8YQP0-F1
#
_cell.length_a   1.000
_cell.length_b   1.000
_cell.length_c   1.000
_cell.angle_alpha   90.00
_cell.angle_beta   90.00
_cell.angle_gamma   90.00
#
_symmetry.space_group_name_H-M   'P 1'
#
loop_
_entity.id
_entity.type
_entity.pdbx_description
1 polymer ?
#
loop_
_entity_poly.entity_id
_entity_poly.type
_entity_poly.pdbx_seq_one_letter_code
_entity_poly.pdbx_strand_id
1 'polypeptide(L)'
;MKLKYKNYSRREFIKTNLIAGTGAVMGAGTTSRMLASCTAINKTTPAVLGGSPLITSHDWPSWPVWKPETDEKRLLEVMRGGVWSRDKVTDEFEKKWAQLLGSKRCLALVNGTNALNASLAQLEIGWGDE
;
A
#
# COMPACT_ATOMS: atom_id res chain seq x y z
N MET A 1 -22.84 -4.92 14.13
CA MET A 1 -21.65 -5.73 14.46
C MET A 1 -20.42 -4.86 14.30
N LYS A 2 -19.80 -4.39 15.39
CA LYS A 2 -18.62 -3.50 15.33
C LYS A 2 -17.39 -4.35 15.01
N LEU A 3 -16.88 -4.26 13.78
CA LEU A 3 -15.60 -4.86 13.41
C LEU A 3 -14.49 -4.07 14.10
N LYS A 4 -13.81 -4.69 15.07
CA LYS A 4 -12.63 -4.13 15.73
C LYS A 4 -11.46 -4.19 14.75
N TYR A 5 -11.10 -3.06 14.14
CA TYR A 5 -9.83 -2.93 13.45
C TYR A 5 -8.69 -3.04 14.46
N LYS A 6 -7.90 -4.11 14.38
CA LYS A 6 -6.66 -4.21 15.14
C LYS A 6 -5.60 -3.36 14.43
N ASN A 7 -5.31 -2.20 15.00
CA ASN A 7 -4.23 -1.33 14.56
C ASN A 7 -2.89 -1.95 14.97
N TYR A 8 -2.22 -2.63 14.05
CA TYR A 8 -0.83 -3.01 14.22
C TYR A 8 0.07 -1.96 13.59
N SER A 9 0.90 -1.27 14.38
CA SER A 9 1.96 -0.45 13.80
C SER A 9 3.03 -1.33 13.16
N ARG A 10 3.75 -0.82 12.16
CA ARG A 10 4.85 -1.56 11.50
C ARG A 10 5.88 -2.10 12.50
N ARG A 11 6.15 -1.36 13.59
CA ARG A 11 7.07 -1.78 14.65
C ARG A 11 6.49 -2.86 15.54
N GLU A 12 5.19 -2.82 15.84
CA GLU A 12 4.52 -3.88 16.60
C GLU A 12 4.45 -5.17 15.80
N PHE A 13 4.17 -5.10 14.49
CA PHE A 13 4.23 -6.26 13.62
C PHE A 13 5.62 -6.93 13.66
N ILE A 14 6.69 -6.13 13.58
CA ILE A 14 8.07 -6.65 13.67
C ILE A 14 8.33 -7.21 15.07
N LYS A 15 8.01 -6.49 16.15
CA LYS A 15 8.25 -6.93 17.54
C LYS A 15 7.47 -8.18 17.91
N THR A 16 6.20 -8.28 17.52
CA THR A 16 5.37 -9.47 17.76
C THR A 16 5.97 -10.71 17.08
N ASN A 17 6.58 -10.54 15.90
CA ASN A 17 7.30 -11.63 15.23
C ASN A 17 8.72 -11.88 15.79
N LEU A 18 9.39 -10.85 16.34
CA LEU A 18 10.75 -10.97 16.89
C LEU A 18 10.78 -11.57 18.32
N ILE A 19 9.78 -11.30 19.14
CA ILE A 19 9.65 -11.86 20.50
C ILE A 19 9.42 -13.38 20.44
N ALA A 20 8.80 -13.88 19.36
CA ALA A 20 8.72 -15.31 19.08
C ALA A 20 10.08 -15.95 18.70
N GLY A 21 11.08 -15.14 18.34
CA GLY A 21 12.38 -15.60 17.83
C GLY A 21 13.55 -15.54 18.82
N THR A 22 13.43 -14.85 19.97
CA THR A 22 14.61 -14.55 20.81
C THR A 22 14.72 -15.40 22.09
N GLY A 23 13.71 -16.24 22.39
CA GLY A 23 13.72 -17.12 23.57
C GLY A 23 14.41 -18.47 23.40
N ALA A 24 14.98 -18.77 22.23
CA ALA A 24 15.47 -20.10 21.86
C ALA A 24 16.99 -20.18 21.62
N VAL A 25 17.79 -19.41 22.37
CA VAL A 25 19.26 -19.46 22.26
C VAL A 25 19.91 -19.64 23.63
N MET A 26 19.58 -20.73 24.33
CA MET A 26 20.47 -21.34 25.34
C MET A 26 20.19 -22.83 25.43
N GLY A 27 20.91 -23.61 24.62
CA GLY A 27 20.79 -25.07 24.60
C GLY A 27 21.52 -25.66 23.40
N ALA A 28 22.85 -25.66 23.45
CA ALA A 28 23.69 -26.39 22.50
C ALA A 28 23.29 -27.87 22.50
N GLY A 29 22.82 -28.40 21.36
CA GLY A 29 22.53 -29.84 21.26
C GLY A 29 21.70 -30.35 20.07
N THR A 30 21.03 -29.52 19.28
CA THR A 30 20.19 -30.02 18.16
C THR A 30 20.24 -29.13 16.91
N THR A 31 21.36 -29.15 16.20
CA THR A 31 21.56 -28.39 14.94
C THR A 31 20.77 -28.93 13.73
N SER A 32 19.67 -29.67 13.91
CA SER A 32 18.91 -30.29 12.81
C SER A 32 17.43 -29.94 12.73
N ARG A 33 16.95 -28.87 13.38
CA ARG A 33 15.52 -28.51 13.29
C ARG A 33 15.16 -27.06 12.99
N MET A 34 16.14 -26.17 12.86
CA MET A 34 15.87 -24.73 12.66
C MET A 34 16.12 -24.21 11.23
N LEU A 35 16.13 -25.11 10.24
CA LEU A 35 16.14 -24.75 8.82
C LEU A 35 14.92 -25.29 8.04
N ALA A 36 13.95 -25.93 8.69
CA ALA A 36 12.85 -26.56 7.95
C ALA A 36 11.55 -26.59 8.77
N SER A 37 10.91 -25.43 8.90
CA SER A 37 9.44 -25.41 8.92
C SER A 37 8.90 -24.34 7.98
N CYS A 38 9.60 -24.13 6.87
CA CYS A 38 8.89 -23.92 5.62
C CYS A 38 8.26 -25.28 5.34
N THR A 39 7.00 -25.50 5.73
CA THR A 39 6.22 -26.52 5.05
C THR A 39 6.28 -26.13 3.59
N ALA A 40 7.11 -26.82 2.81
CA ALA A 40 7.05 -26.72 1.37
C ALA A 40 5.61 -27.03 1.01
N ILE A 41 4.84 -26.01 0.63
CA ILE A 41 3.50 -26.20 0.09
C ILE A 41 3.73 -26.80 -1.30
N ASN A 42 4.07 -28.08 -1.34
CA ASN A 42 4.06 -28.89 -2.54
C ASN A 42 2.59 -29.27 -2.81
N LYS A 43 1.74 -28.29 -3.09
CA LYS A 43 0.51 -28.53 -3.85
C LYS A 43 0.82 -28.19 -5.29
N THR A 44 1.25 -29.21 -6.02
CA THR A 44 1.65 -29.14 -7.43
C THR A 44 0.49 -28.82 -8.36
N THR A 45 -0.75 -28.98 -7.91
CA THR A 45 -1.95 -28.71 -8.73
C THR A 45 -2.53 -27.34 -8.38
N PRO A 46 -2.57 -26.39 -9.33
CA PRO A 46 -3.30 -25.13 -9.20
C PRO A 46 -4.76 -25.35 -8.80
N ALA A 47 -5.35 -24.41 -8.05
CA ALA A 47 -6.75 -24.50 -7.63
C ALA A 47 -7.72 -24.59 -8.81
N VAL A 48 -7.41 -23.90 -9.92
CA VAL A 48 -8.17 -23.98 -11.17
C VAL A 48 -8.13 -25.37 -11.81
N LEU A 49 -7.12 -26.19 -11.50
CA LEU A 49 -6.94 -27.56 -11.99
C LEU A 49 -7.37 -28.62 -10.95
N GLY A 50 -8.17 -28.24 -9.94
CA GLY A 50 -8.68 -29.16 -8.91
C GLY A 50 -7.80 -29.29 -7.66
N GLY A 51 -6.75 -28.48 -7.54
CA GLY A 51 -6.03 -28.31 -6.28
C GLY A 51 -6.87 -27.58 -5.23
N SER A 52 -6.51 -27.66 -3.95
CA SER A 52 -7.20 -26.85 -2.94
C SER A 52 -6.77 -25.37 -3.05
N PRO A 53 -7.70 -24.41 -2.90
CA PRO A 53 -7.37 -22.99 -2.94
C PRO A 53 -6.43 -22.60 -1.80
N LEU A 54 -5.45 -21.75 -2.12
CA LEU A 54 -4.51 -21.20 -1.13
C LEU A 54 -5.20 -20.24 -0.16
N ILE A 55 -6.18 -19.49 -0.65
CA ILE A 55 -6.98 -18.55 0.12
C ILE A 55 -8.32 -19.22 0.39
N THR A 56 -8.58 -19.54 1.66
CA THR A 56 -9.79 -20.23 2.10
C THR A 56 -10.78 -19.33 2.84
N SER A 57 -10.36 -18.13 3.26
CA SER A 57 -11.23 -17.12 3.84
C SER A 57 -11.37 -15.91 2.92
N HIS A 58 -12.52 -15.23 3.01
CA HIS A 58 -12.81 -14.01 2.26
C HIS A 58 -12.60 -12.74 3.11
N ASP A 59 -11.67 -12.79 4.07
CA ASP A 59 -11.35 -11.68 4.97
C ASP A 59 -10.45 -10.64 4.29
N TRP A 60 -10.97 -10.05 3.21
CA TRP A 60 -10.27 -9.01 2.47
C TRP A 60 -10.37 -7.67 3.22
N PRO A 61 -9.29 -6.87 3.28
CA PRO A 61 -9.39 -5.52 3.77
C PRO A 61 -10.34 -4.72 2.87
N SER A 62 -11.15 -3.85 3.48
CA SER A 62 -11.98 -2.91 2.74
C SER A 62 -11.12 -1.89 2.01
N TRP A 63 -11.64 -1.40 0.89
CA TRP A 63 -11.02 -0.33 0.10
C TRP A 63 -12.09 0.66 -0.36
N PRO A 64 -11.82 1.99 -0.36
CA PRO A 64 -10.59 2.65 0.11
C PRO A 64 -10.43 2.60 1.63
N VAL A 65 -9.18 2.69 2.09
CA VAL A 65 -8.89 2.81 3.53
C VAL A 65 -9.02 4.29 3.93
N TRP A 66 -10.04 4.60 4.74
CA TRP A 66 -10.23 5.92 5.37
C TRP A 66 -9.83 5.86 6.84
N LYS A 67 -9.00 6.78 7.29
CA LYS A 67 -8.54 6.90 8.68
C LYS A 67 -9.05 8.21 9.29
N PRO A 68 -10.19 8.19 9.99
CA PRO A 68 -10.80 9.40 10.55
C PRO A 68 -9.84 10.28 11.35
N GLU A 69 -8.91 9.67 12.09
CA GLU A 69 -7.98 10.37 12.97
C GLU A 69 -7.02 11.29 12.20
N THR A 70 -6.71 10.97 10.94
CA THR A 70 -5.80 11.75 10.09
C THR A 70 -6.51 12.47 8.96
N ASP A 71 -7.48 11.81 8.33
CA ASP A 71 -8.01 12.23 7.03
C ASP A 71 -9.14 13.27 7.19
N GLU A 72 -9.99 13.12 8.22
CA GLU A 72 -11.09 14.08 8.49
C GLU A 72 -10.56 15.46 8.82
N LYS A 73 -9.48 15.53 9.61
CA LYS A 73 -8.85 16.81 9.95
C LYS A 73 -8.44 17.56 8.68
N ARG A 74 -7.78 16.88 7.75
CA ARG A 74 -7.28 17.49 6.52
C ARG A 74 -8.40 17.91 5.58
N LEU A 75 -9.46 17.09 5.50
CA LEU A 75 -10.68 17.44 4.75
C LEU A 75 -11.33 18.71 5.33
N LEU A 76 -11.52 18.77 6.65
CA LEU A 76 -12.16 19.91 7.31
C LEU A 76 -11.36 21.21 7.17
N GLU A 77 -10.03 21.15 7.15
CA GLU A 77 -9.16 22.30 6.87
C GLU A 77 -9.47 22.93 5.50
N VAL A 78 -9.57 22.11 4.44
CA VAL A 78 -9.90 22.57 3.09
C VAL A 78 -11.32 23.14 3.03
N MET A 79 -12.29 22.42 3.61
CA MET A 79 -13.68 22.85 3.60
C MET A 79 -13.87 24.20 4.28
N ARG A 80 -13.25 24.40 5.46
CA ARG A 80 -13.31 25.66 6.21
C ARG A 80 -12.50 26.79 5.57
N GLY A 81 -11.47 26.47 4.81
CA GLY A 81 -10.62 27.45 4.13
C GLY A 81 -11.31 28.19 2.98
N GLY A 82 -12.44 27.68 2.47
CA GLY A 82 -13.22 28.33 1.41
C GLY A 82 -12.57 28.34 0.02
N VAL A 83 -11.36 27.77 -0.12
CA VAL A 83 -10.66 27.59 -1.40
C VAL A 83 -10.72 26.12 -1.78
N TRP A 84 -11.57 25.79 -2.75
CA TRP A 84 -11.82 24.41 -3.20
C TRP A 84 -11.29 24.14 -4.60
N SER A 85 -10.52 25.09 -5.14
CA SER A 85 -9.72 24.93 -6.34
C SER A 85 -8.27 24.59 -5.98
N ARG A 86 -7.44 24.43 -7.00
CA ARG A 86 -5.99 24.28 -6.85
C ARG A 86 -5.41 25.43 -6.00
N ASP A 87 -4.78 25.07 -4.89
CA ASP A 87 -4.10 25.99 -3.97
C ASP A 87 -3.03 25.20 -3.16
N LYS A 88 -2.76 25.59 -1.91
CA LYS A 88 -1.69 25.05 -1.06
C LYS A 88 -1.72 23.53 -0.90
N VAL A 89 -2.89 22.91 -0.78
CA VAL A 89 -3.00 21.45 -0.60
C VAL A 89 -2.53 20.70 -1.85
N THR A 90 -2.86 21.21 -3.04
CA THR A 90 -2.40 20.63 -4.30
C THR A 90 -0.89 20.82 -4.48
N ASP A 91 -0.36 22.01 -4.18
CA ASP A 91 1.08 22.29 -4.22
C ASP A 91 1.87 21.40 -3.24
N GLU A 92 1.37 21.19 -2.02
CA GLU A 92 1.97 20.27 -1.05
C GLU A 92 1.99 18.83 -1.58
N PHE A 93 0.86 18.37 -2.16
CA PHE A 93 0.77 17.03 -2.74
C PHE A 93 1.80 16.84 -3.86
N GLU A 94 1.88 17.77 -4.81
CA GLU A 94 2.81 17.68 -5.93
C GLU A 94 4.27 17.68 -5.49
N LYS A 95 4.64 18.53 -4.53
CA LYS A 95 5.99 18.55 -3.96
C LYS A 95 6.35 17.21 -3.33
N LYS A 96 5.47 16.67 -2.48
CA LYS A 96 5.68 15.37 -1.82
C LYS A 96 5.69 14.22 -2.82
N TRP A 97 4.84 14.27 -3.84
CA TRP A 97 4.76 13.23 -4.86
C TRP A 97 5.98 13.22 -5.77
N ALA A 98 6.46 14.40 -6.20
CA ALA A 98 7.69 14.53 -6.95
C ALA A 98 8.89 13.98 -6.17
N GLN A 99 8.98 14.32 -4.88
CA GLN A 99 10.01 13.79 -3.99
C GLN A 99 9.93 12.27 -3.85
N LEU A 100 8.74 11.72 -3.66
CA LEU A 100 8.53 10.28 -3.52
C LEU A 100 8.96 9.50 -4.77
N LEU A 101 8.65 10.03 -5.96
CA LEU A 101 8.99 9.40 -7.24
C LEU A 101 10.42 9.73 -7.71
N GLY A 102 11.11 10.67 -7.06
CA GLY A 102 12.41 11.16 -7.52
C GLY A 102 12.33 12.00 -8.81
N SER A 103 11.17 12.57 -9.14
CA SER A 103 11.01 13.44 -10.30
C SER A 103 11.34 14.89 -9.94
N LYS A 104 11.74 15.70 -10.94
CA LYS A 104 12.00 17.14 -10.74
C LYS A 104 10.73 17.94 -10.46
N ARG A 105 9.60 17.51 -11.02
CA ARG A 105 8.30 18.19 -10.97
C ARG A 105 7.17 17.15 -10.97
N CYS A 106 6.02 17.54 -10.42
CA CYS A 106 4.77 16.79 -10.50
C CYS A 106 3.63 17.78 -10.83
N LEU A 107 2.70 17.35 -11.67
CA LEU A 107 1.46 18.07 -11.97
C LEU A 107 0.28 17.16 -11.65
N ALA A 108 -0.50 17.53 -10.64
CA ALA A 108 -1.73 16.86 -10.27
C ALA A 108 -2.86 17.27 -11.22
N LEU A 109 -3.55 16.26 -11.77
CA LEU A 109 -4.67 16.41 -12.68
C LEU A 109 -5.89 15.68 -12.14
N VAL A 110 -7.05 15.90 -12.77
CA VAL A 110 -8.33 15.40 -12.28
C VAL A 110 -8.45 13.87 -12.32
N ASN A 111 -7.71 13.18 -13.19
CA ASN A 111 -7.64 11.73 -13.31
C ASN A 111 -6.44 11.28 -14.18
N GLY A 112 -6.25 9.97 -14.30
CA GLY A 112 -5.17 9.37 -15.10
C GLY A 112 -5.29 9.60 -16.61
N THR A 113 -6.50 9.57 -17.18
CA THR A 113 -6.71 9.82 -18.61
C THR A 113 -6.26 11.21 -19.02
N ASN A 114 -6.64 12.24 -18.25
CA ASN A 114 -6.21 13.61 -18.50
C ASN A 114 -4.72 13.81 -18.25
N ALA A 115 -4.09 13.03 -17.36
CA ALA A 115 -2.64 13.03 -17.20
C ALA A 115 -1.91 12.52 -18.44
N LEU A 116 -2.40 11.44 -19.06
CA LEU A 116 -1.86 10.94 -20.32
C LEU A 116 -2.06 11.97 -21.44
N ASN A 117 -3.27 12.48 -21.61
CA ASN A 117 -3.56 13.50 -22.62
C ASN A 117 -2.67 14.74 -22.47
N ALA A 118 -2.50 15.25 -21.26
CA ALA A 118 -1.63 16.39 -20.98
C ALA A 118 -0.16 16.08 -21.31
N SER A 119 0.32 14.87 -20.99
CA SER A 119 1.70 14.48 -21.33
C SER A 119 1.95 14.36 -22.82
N LEU A 120 1.00 13.79 -23.58
CA LEU A 120 1.12 13.65 -25.04
C LEU A 120 1.06 15.02 -25.72
N ALA A 121 0.12 15.87 -25.28
CA ALA A 121 0.01 17.24 -25.77
C ALA A 121 1.27 18.06 -25.49
N GLN A 122 1.90 17.87 -24.31
CA GLN A 122 3.15 18.54 -23.95
C GLN A 122 4.35 18.10 -24.80
N LEU A 123 4.28 16.90 -25.38
CA LEU A 123 5.25 16.36 -26.34
C LEU A 123 4.88 16.69 -27.79
N GLU A 124 3.79 17.44 -28.01
CA GLU A 124 3.28 17.83 -29.33
C GLU A 124 2.93 16.64 -30.24
N ILE A 125 2.61 15.49 -29.64
CA ILE A 125 2.21 14.27 -30.36
C ILE A 125 0.84 14.49 -31.00
N GLY A 126 0.76 14.26 -32.31
CA GLY A 126 -0.40 14.52 -33.13
C GLY A 126 -0.70 13.40 -34.12
N TRP A 127 -1.36 13.77 -35.22
CA TRP A 127 -1.80 12.83 -36.24
C TRP A 127 -0.62 12.28 -37.03
N GLY A 128 -0.50 10.95 -37.09
CA GLY A 128 0.55 10.27 -37.85
C GLY A 128 1.82 9.99 -37.07
N ASP A 129 1.86 10.37 -35.78
CA ASP A 129 2.97 10.04 -34.87
C ASP A 129 2.71 8.69 -34.16
N GLU A 130 3.79 7.94 -33.89
CA GLU A 130 3.81 6.70 -33.10
C GLU A 130 4.83 6.78 -31.95
#